data_AF-A0A1H3LDX9-F1
#
_entry.id   AF-A0A1H3LDX9-F1
#
_cell.length_a   1.000
_cell.length_b   1.000
_cell.length_c   1.000
_cell.angle_alpha   90.00
_cell.angle_beta   90.00
_cell.angle_gamma   90.00
#
_symmetry.space_group_name_H-M   'P 1'
#
loop_
_entity.id
_entity.type
_entity.pdbx_description
1 polymer ?
#
loop_
_entity_poly.entity_id
_entity_poly.type
_entity_poly.pdbx_seq_one_letter_code
_entity_poly.pdbx_strand_id
1 'polypeptide(L)'
;MKRILLAMLGAASLSACAQAPQAAVAAPAAAKPAAAAAPATPKVAAGSADARAIEAVRSLNATVAIDKVGAAAMPGFREVVAGSQVVYVSDDGDYLFLPGPGGALFNLRAKRNLTQDTVAGLRRDLLKAIPASERIVFAPARPKYTVTVFTDAECGYCRKLHSEIAEYNRQGIAVEYLAFPRMGLGTEDYKKMVSVWCAADRRKALTEVKAGRDLPARQCPNTVEQQYRIGLQAGVGETGTPTVLTADGVQLGGYLPPARLREALDSLAAEAKGAAQQAPTGAARPVPAAGGA
;
A
#
# COMPACT_ATOMS: atom_id res chain seq x y z
N MET A 1 59.39 -12.78 -31.24
CA MET A 1 59.69 -12.21 -32.58
C MET A 1 58.45 -12.48 -33.42
N LYS A 2 57.62 -11.52 -33.86
CA LYS A 2 57.92 -10.36 -34.71
C LYS A 2 56.82 -9.30 -34.51
N ARG A 3 57.26 -8.05 -34.37
CA ARG A 3 56.45 -6.83 -34.39
C ARG A 3 56.16 -6.50 -35.86
N ILE A 4 54.93 -6.10 -36.19
CA ILE A 4 54.67 -5.28 -37.39
C ILE A 4 53.72 -4.15 -36.98
N LEU A 5 54.30 -2.95 -36.89
CA LEU A 5 53.60 -1.68 -37.00
C LEU A 5 53.11 -1.52 -38.45
N LEU A 6 51.90 -1.01 -38.64
CA LEU A 6 51.61 -0.14 -39.79
C LEU A 6 50.70 0.99 -39.33
N ALA A 7 51.09 2.21 -39.69
CA ALA A 7 50.46 3.47 -39.33
C ALA A 7 49.69 4.06 -40.53
N MET A 8 48.85 5.05 -40.22
CA MET A 8 48.33 6.15 -41.06
C MET A 8 47.07 5.86 -41.90
N LEU A 9 45.97 6.57 -41.60
CA LEU A 9 45.56 7.83 -42.25
C LEU A 9 44.12 8.20 -41.83
N GLY A 10 43.92 9.48 -41.53
CA GLY A 10 42.66 10.02 -41.03
C GLY A 10 41.58 10.27 -42.09
N ALA A 11 40.35 10.37 -41.61
CA ALA A 11 39.31 11.23 -42.16
C ALA A 11 38.30 11.53 -41.05
N ALA A 12 38.49 12.67 -40.36
CA ALA A 12 37.49 13.23 -39.47
C ALA A 12 36.35 13.79 -40.34
N SER A 13 35.23 13.08 -40.39
CA SER A 13 34.00 13.57 -41.02
C SER A 13 33.16 14.28 -39.97
N LEU A 14 33.23 15.61 -39.96
CA LEU A 14 32.25 16.46 -39.28
C LEU A 14 30.94 16.41 -40.06
N SER A 15 30.02 15.54 -39.66
CA SER A 15 28.63 15.61 -40.09
C SER A 15 27.91 16.66 -39.24
N ALA A 16 27.93 17.90 -39.71
CA ALA A 16 27.08 18.97 -39.24
C ALA A 16 25.63 18.72 -39.72
N CYS A 17 24.74 18.31 -38.83
CA CYS A 17 23.30 18.37 -39.08
C CYS A 17 22.79 19.74 -38.63
N ALA A 18 22.55 20.63 -39.60
CA ALA A 18 21.76 21.83 -39.43
C ALA A 18 20.27 21.42 -39.36
N GLN A 19 19.64 21.56 -38.20
CA GLN A 19 18.20 21.42 -38.04
C GLN A 19 17.55 22.80 -38.19
N ALA A 20 16.69 22.96 -39.19
CA ALA A 20 15.87 24.15 -39.37
C ALA A 20 14.91 24.34 -38.16
N PRO A 21 14.58 25.58 -37.77
CA PRO A 21 13.73 25.83 -36.62
C PRO A 21 12.29 25.43 -36.95
N GLN A 22 11.83 24.34 -36.35
CA GLN A 22 10.41 24.00 -36.33
C GLN A 22 9.68 24.98 -35.41
N ALA A 23 8.75 25.72 -36.01
CA ALA A 23 7.83 26.60 -35.33
C ALA A 23 7.16 25.85 -34.16
N ALA A 24 7.31 26.41 -32.96
CA ALA A 24 6.69 25.91 -31.74
C ALA A 24 5.17 25.97 -31.89
N VAL A 25 4.55 24.80 -32.08
CA VAL A 25 3.11 24.64 -31.91
C VAL A 25 2.86 24.63 -30.40
N ALA A 26 2.12 25.63 -29.92
CA ALA A 26 1.80 25.80 -28.51
C ALA A 26 1.19 24.51 -27.93
N ALA A 27 1.86 23.97 -26.92
CA ALA A 27 1.36 22.86 -26.14
C ALA A 27 0.03 23.23 -25.46
N PRO A 28 -1.01 22.37 -25.51
CA PRO A 28 -2.10 22.51 -24.57
C PRO A 28 -1.53 22.28 -23.17
N ALA A 29 -1.79 23.23 -22.27
CA ALA A 29 -1.29 23.25 -20.92
C ALA A 29 -1.51 21.90 -20.23
N ALA A 30 -0.43 21.16 -20.02
CA ALA A 30 -0.43 19.96 -19.21
C ALA A 30 -0.90 20.34 -17.81
N ALA A 31 -2.04 19.78 -17.39
CA ALA A 31 -2.43 19.82 -16.00
C ALA A 31 -1.30 19.18 -15.19
N LYS A 32 -0.64 19.99 -14.37
CA LYS A 32 0.44 19.61 -13.46
C LYS A 32 -0.03 18.36 -12.69
N PRO A 33 0.71 17.23 -12.72
CA PRO A 33 0.42 16.11 -11.83
C PRO A 33 0.35 16.68 -10.42
N ALA A 34 -0.76 16.49 -9.73
CA ALA A 34 -0.87 16.84 -8.33
C ALA A 34 0.24 16.09 -7.61
N ALA A 35 1.29 16.82 -7.22
CA ALA A 35 2.32 16.29 -6.36
C ALA A 35 1.60 15.67 -5.17
N ALA A 36 1.75 14.36 -4.99
CA ALA A 36 1.29 13.69 -3.79
C ALA A 36 1.86 14.49 -2.61
N ALA A 37 0.98 15.09 -1.82
CA ALA A 37 1.37 15.82 -0.64
C ALA A 37 2.21 14.88 0.23
N ALA A 38 3.41 15.31 0.62
CA ALA A 38 4.14 14.63 1.67
C ALA A 38 3.22 14.48 2.88
N PRO A 39 3.20 13.33 3.57
CA PRO A 39 2.34 13.14 4.74
C PRO A 39 2.61 14.28 5.72
N ALA A 40 1.57 15.05 6.01
CA ALA A 40 1.65 16.18 6.91
C ALA A 40 1.95 15.65 8.30
N THR A 41 3.07 16.08 8.89
CA THR A 41 3.37 15.77 10.28
C THR A 41 2.18 16.12 11.17
N PRO A 42 1.75 15.23 12.08
CA PRO A 42 0.73 15.55 13.05
C PRO A 42 1.09 16.84 13.79
N LYS A 43 0.20 17.83 13.75
CA LYS A 43 0.38 19.07 14.51
C LYS A 43 0.10 18.77 15.98
N VAL A 44 1.14 18.78 16.80
CA VAL A 44 1.07 18.45 18.24
C VAL A 44 1.47 19.65 19.09
N ALA A 45 0.97 19.71 20.32
CA ALA A 45 1.38 20.73 21.27
C ALA A 45 2.86 20.56 21.67
N ALA A 46 3.62 21.65 21.70
CA ALA A 46 5.02 21.62 22.13
C ALA A 46 5.15 21.12 23.57
N GLY A 47 6.15 20.28 23.83
CA GLY A 47 6.36 19.66 25.15
C GLY A 47 5.31 18.61 25.56
N SER A 48 4.39 18.24 24.67
CA SER A 48 3.47 17.12 24.91
C SER A 48 4.18 15.76 24.80
N ALA A 49 3.56 14.71 25.32
CA ALA A 49 4.04 13.34 25.14
C ALA A 49 4.14 12.97 23.64
N ASP A 50 3.22 13.46 22.81
CA ASP A 50 3.24 13.27 21.36
C ASP A 50 4.45 13.93 20.70
N ALA A 51 4.80 15.14 21.13
CA ALA A 51 5.97 15.85 20.63
C ALA A 51 7.26 15.08 20.97
N ARG A 52 7.38 14.62 22.23
CA ARG A 52 8.51 13.79 22.66
C ARG A 52 8.57 12.47 21.91
N ALA A 53 7.42 11.82 21.67
CA ALA A 53 7.36 10.59 20.90
C ALA A 53 7.82 10.79 19.44
N ILE A 54 7.42 11.90 18.81
CA ILE A 54 7.88 12.27 17.47
C ILE A 54 9.40 12.49 17.45
N GLU A 55 9.94 13.21 18.43
CA GLU A 55 11.39 13.45 18.56
C GLU A 55 12.17 12.15 18.77
N ALA A 56 11.68 11.27 19.65
CA ALA A 56 12.29 9.96 19.91
C ALA A 56 12.33 9.07 18.67
N VAL A 57 11.26 9.04 17.87
CA VAL A 57 11.23 8.29 16.62
C VAL A 57 12.23 8.87 15.60
N ARG A 58 12.31 10.21 15.52
CA ARG A 58 13.22 10.90 14.59
C ARG A 58 14.69 10.85 14.99
N SER A 59 14.99 10.68 16.27
CA SER A 59 16.37 10.51 16.74
C SER A 59 16.98 9.21 16.21
N LEU A 60 16.16 8.17 16.00
CA LEU A 60 16.56 6.91 15.39
C LEU A 60 16.54 6.95 13.86
N ASN A 61 15.55 7.64 13.28
CA ASN A 61 15.45 7.81 11.84
C ASN A 61 14.89 9.20 11.50
N ALA A 62 15.78 10.14 11.20
CA ALA A 62 15.42 11.52 10.94
C ALA A 62 14.52 11.73 9.71
N THR A 63 14.50 10.78 8.77
CA THR A 63 13.75 10.89 7.50
C THR A 63 12.45 10.10 7.50
N VAL A 64 12.12 9.39 8.58
CA VAL A 64 10.89 8.61 8.66
C VAL A 64 9.66 9.52 8.66
N ALA A 65 8.68 9.19 7.81
CA ALA A 65 7.38 9.82 7.85
C ALA A 65 6.64 9.35 9.11
N ILE A 66 6.00 10.28 9.83
CA ILE A 66 5.14 9.96 10.96
C ILE A 66 3.71 10.28 10.52
N ASP A 67 2.92 9.24 10.33
CA ASP A 67 1.56 9.31 9.81
C ASP A 67 0.55 9.58 10.94
N LYS A 68 0.82 9.07 12.14
CA LYS A 68 -0.05 9.24 13.31
C LYS A 68 0.75 9.18 14.60
N VAL A 69 0.35 9.95 15.59
CA VAL A 69 0.76 9.80 16.99
C VAL A 69 -0.47 9.94 17.88
N GLY A 70 -0.55 9.13 18.93
CA GLY A 70 -1.72 9.05 19.80
C GLY A 70 -1.42 8.31 21.10
N ALA A 71 -2.35 8.36 22.05
CA ALA A 71 -2.20 7.61 23.30
C ALA A 71 -2.31 6.11 22.97
N ALA A 72 -1.39 5.30 23.46
CA ALA A 72 -1.56 3.85 23.38
C ALA A 72 -2.63 3.40 24.38
N ALA A 73 -3.25 2.26 24.12
CA ALA A 73 -4.14 1.61 25.10
C ALA A 73 -3.38 1.11 26.35
N MET A 74 -2.05 0.99 26.25
CA MET A 74 -1.15 0.70 27.36
C MET A 74 -0.77 2.02 28.05
N PRO A 75 -1.11 2.23 29.34
CA PRO A 75 -0.81 3.48 30.04
C PRO A 75 0.68 3.81 30.05
N GLY A 76 1.02 5.09 29.96
CA GLY A 76 2.40 5.58 29.97
C GLY A 76 3.10 5.55 28.61
N PHE A 77 2.38 5.21 27.54
CA PHE A 77 2.94 5.11 26.19
C PHE A 77 2.09 5.83 25.13
N ARG A 78 2.78 6.36 24.13
CA ARG A 78 2.26 6.79 22.84
C ARG A 78 2.37 5.67 21.82
N GLU A 79 1.33 5.53 21.01
CA GLU A 79 1.36 4.75 19.78
C GLU A 79 1.70 5.71 18.63
N VAL A 80 2.76 5.40 17.89
CA VAL A 80 3.21 6.17 16.73
C VAL A 80 3.17 5.26 15.50
N VAL A 81 2.52 5.73 14.44
CA VAL A 81 2.58 5.12 13.12
C VAL A 81 3.67 5.87 12.34
N ALA A 82 4.75 5.19 12.04
CA ALA A 82 5.88 5.72 11.31
C ALA A 82 6.10 4.89 10.04
N GLY A 83 5.66 5.42 8.89
CA GLY A 83 5.61 4.68 7.63
C GLY A 83 4.62 3.53 7.70
N SER A 84 5.09 2.30 7.47
CA SER A 84 4.29 1.08 7.52
C SER A 84 4.27 0.43 8.91
N GLN A 85 4.96 1.00 9.91
CA GLN A 85 5.20 0.37 11.21
C GLN A 85 4.49 1.11 12.34
N VAL A 86 4.07 0.34 13.35
CA VAL A 86 3.59 0.87 14.63
C VAL A 86 4.70 0.71 15.65
N VAL A 87 5.06 1.80 16.31
CA VAL A 87 6.04 1.83 17.39
C VAL A 87 5.40 2.43 18.63
N TYR A 88 5.87 1.99 19.80
CA TYR A 88 5.39 2.49 21.08
C TYR A 88 6.50 3.26 21.77
N VAL A 89 6.21 4.47 22.21
CA VAL A 89 7.18 5.34 22.89
C VAL A 89 6.64 5.71 24.25
N SER A 90 7.45 5.67 25.31
CA SER A 90 7.03 6.12 26.63
C SER A 90 6.65 7.61 26.63
N ASP A 91 5.77 8.03 27.53
CA ASP A 91 5.28 9.41 27.59
C ASP A 91 6.40 10.44 27.91
N ASP A 92 7.51 10.00 28.51
CA ASP A 92 8.74 10.78 28.73
C ASP A 92 9.66 10.83 27.51
N GLY A 93 9.45 9.98 26.49
CA GLY A 93 10.27 9.91 25.28
C GLY A 93 11.55 9.07 25.39
N ASP A 94 11.86 8.50 26.55
CA ASP A 94 13.15 7.85 26.82
C ASP A 94 13.21 6.39 26.33
N TYR A 95 12.05 5.73 26.20
CA TYR A 95 11.95 4.33 25.83
C TYR A 95 11.10 4.16 24.58
N LEU A 96 11.62 3.38 23.63
CA LEU A 96 10.90 3.02 22.41
C LEU A 96 10.92 1.51 22.24
N PHE A 97 9.75 0.94 21.97
CA PHE A 97 9.56 -0.47 21.65
C PHE A 97 8.96 -0.63 20.25
N LEU A 98 9.68 -1.35 19.38
CA LEU A 98 9.16 -1.81 18.10
C LEU A 98 8.74 -3.28 18.23
N PRO A 99 7.46 -3.61 18.01
CA PRO A 99 7.05 -5.00 17.87
C PRO A 99 7.76 -5.60 16.65
N GLY A 100 8.65 -6.57 16.87
CA GLY A 100 9.30 -7.31 15.79
C GLY A 100 8.32 -8.15 14.98
N PRO A 101 8.80 -8.97 14.02
CA PRO A 101 7.93 -9.88 13.27
C PRO A 101 7.09 -10.77 14.19
N GLY A 102 5.77 -10.70 14.07
CA GLY A 102 4.82 -11.44 14.92
C GLY A 102 4.56 -10.80 16.29
N GLY A 103 5.28 -9.74 16.66
CA GLY A 103 5.01 -8.93 17.84
C GLY A 103 3.85 -7.97 17.60
N ALA A 104 3.03 -7.75 18.64
CA ALA A 104 1.97 -6.75 18.63
C ALA A 104 1.50 -6.43 20.05
N LEU A 105 0.80 -5.30 20.21
CA LEU A 105 0.05 -5.02 21.43
C LEU A 105 -1.29 -5.75 21.39
N PHE A 106 -1.50 -6.65 22.34
CA PHE A 106 -2.78 -7.37 22.49
C PHE A 106 -3.56 -6.84 23.69
N ASN A 107 -4.84 -6.58 23.49
CA ASN A 107 -5.79 -6.44 24.59
C ASN A 107 -6.31 -7.83 24.95
N LEU A 108 -5.88 -8.38 26.09
CA LEU A 108 -6.23 -9.74 26.51
C LEU A 108 -7.70 -9.89 26.94
N ARG A 109 -8.32 -8.83 27.45
CA ARG A 109 -9.74 -8.84 27.84
C ARG A 109 -10.64 -8.90 26.61
N ALA A 110 -10.35 -8.07 25.62
CA ALA A 110 -11.06 -8.04 24.34
C ALA A 110 -10.59 -9.15 23.39
N LYS A 111 -9.46 -9.82 23.70
CA LYS A 111 -8.77 -10.78 22.82
C LYS A 111 -8.47 -10.20 21.43
N ARG A 112 -8.04 -8.93 21.39
CA ARG A 112 -7.81 -8.18 20.15
C ARG A 112 -6.35 -7.79 19.97
N ASN A 113 -5.89 -7.79 18.72
CA ASN A 113 -4.59 -7.28 18.33
C ASN A 113 -4.72 -5.79 17.95
N LEU A 114 -4.35 -4.91 18.87
CA LEU A 114 -4.52 -3.46 18.70
C LEU A 114 -3.55 -2.90 17.65
N THR A 115 -2.35 -3.46 17.54
CA THR A 115 -1.40 -3.08 16.47
C THR A 115 -2.02 -3.35 15.10
N GLN A 116 -2.64 -4.52 14.89
CA GLN A 116 -3.29 -4.85 13.62
C GLN A 116 -4.50 -3.94 13.35
N ASP A 117 -5.28 -3.59 14.38
CA ASP A 117 -6.38 -2.64 14.24
C ASP A 117 -5.89 -1.27 13.74
N THR A 118 -4.79 -0.76 14.30
CA THR A 118 -4.18 0.51 13.88
C THR A 118 -3.65 0.43 12.45
N VAL A 119 -2.90 -0.62 12.09
CA VAL A 119 -2.36 -0.80 10.73
C VAL A 119 -3.47 -1.00 9.70
N ALA A 120 -4.51 -1.77 10.03
CA ALA A 120 -5.68 -1.92 9.16
C ALA A 120 -6.38 -0.59 8.92
N GLY A 121 -6.51 0.23 9.97
CA GLY A 121 -7.03 1.60 9.86
C GLY A 121 -6.23 2.47 8.89
N LEU A 122 -4.90 2.49 9.03
CA LEU A 122 -4.00 3.18 8.10
C LEU A 122 -4.21 2.71 6.66
N ARG A 123 -4.16 1.39 6.42
CA ARG A 123 -4.32 0.79 5.09
C ARG A 123 -5.64 1.15 4.45
N ARG A 124 -6.75 1.08 5.21
CA ARG A 124 -8.07 1.47 4.73
C ARG A 124 -8.07 2.91 4.25
N ASP A 125 -7.47 3.82 5.00
CA ASP A 125 -7.47 5.24 4.65
C ASP A 125 -6.54 5.55 3.47
N LEU A 126 -5.41 4.86 3.38
CA LEU A 126 -4.53 4.86 2.20
C LEU A 126 -5.25 4.36 0.94
N LEU A 127 -6.01 3.27 1.04
CA LEU A 127 -6.76 2.73 -0.09
C LEU A 127 -7.85 3.69 -0.60
N LYS A 128 -8.46 4.50 0.28
CA LYS A 128 -9.45 5.53 -0.13
C LYS A 128 -8.83 6.61 -1.01
N ALA A 129 -7.52 6.85 -0.91
CA ALA A 129 -6.83 7.82 -1.76
C ALA A 129 -6.69 7.37 -3.23
N ILE A 130 -6.98 6.09 -3.53
CA ILE A 130 -6.95 5.56 -4.90
C ILE A 130 -8.38 5.45 -5.44
N PRO A 131 -8.74 6.22 -6.48
CA PRO A 131 -10.05 6.16 -7.10
C PRO A 131 -10.40 4.75 -7.58
N ALA A 132 -11.67 4.35 -7.45
CA ALA A 132 -12.15 3.06 -7.94
C ALA A 132 -11.93 2.88 -9.45
N SER A 133 -11.99 3.97 -10.23
CA SER A 133 -11.72 3.98 -11.68
C SER A 133 -10.29 3.61 -12.05
N GLU A 134 -9.35 3.75 -11.12
CA GLU A 134 -7.93 3.41 -11.30
C GLU A 134 -7.59 1.98 -10.89
N ARG A 135 -8.60 1.21 -10.43
CA ARG A 135 -8.44 -0.20 -10.07
C ARG A 135 -8.80 -1.09 -11.25
N ILE A 136 -8.08 -2.18 -11.45
CA ILE A 136 -8.47 -3.20 -12.44
C ILE A 136 -9.29 -4.27 -11.72
N VAL A 137 -10.60 -4.27 -11.97
CA VAL A 137 -11.57 -5.07 -11.21
C VAL A 137 -11.95 -6.35 -11.95
N PHE A 138 -11.87 -7.48 -11.26
CA PHE A 138 -12.43 -8.77 -11.68
C PHE A 138 -13.45 -9.21 -10.65
N ALA A 139 -14.74 -9.19 -11.00
CA ALA A 139 -15.82 -9.41 -10.06
C ALA A 139 -16.92 -10.31 -10.65
N PRO A 140 -17.57 -11.13 -9.81
CA PRO A 140 -18.85 -11.75 -10.17
C PRO A 140 -19.97 -10.68 -10.18
N ALA A 141 -21.13 -11.03 -10.75
CA ALA A 141 -22.27 -10.11 -10.83
C ALA A 141 -22.78 -9.62 -9.46
N ARG A 142 -22.65 -10.45 -8.42
CA ARG A 142 -23.05 -10.12 -7.03
C ARG A 142 -21.92 -10.54 -6.08
N PRO A 143 -20.90 -9.68 -5.87
CA PRO A 143 -19.82 -10.01 -4.96
C PRO A 143 -20.31 -10.05 -3.51
N LYS A 144 -19.93 -11.10 -2.79
CA LYS A 144 -20.09 -11.23 -1.34
C LYS A 144 -18.98 -10.47 -0.60
N TYR A 145 -17.78 -10.50 -1.15
CA TYR A 145 -16.60 -9.83 -0.61
C TYR A 145 -15.86 -9.09 -1.72
N THR A 146 -15.18 -8.02 -1.33
CA THR A 146 -14.23 -7.30 -2.20
C THR A 146 -12.89 -7.24 -1.49
N VAL A 147 -11.84 -7.63 -2.20
CA VAL A 147 -10.46 -7.50 -1.74
C VAL A 147 -9.67 -6.62 -2.70
N THR A 148 -8.77 -5.82 -2.14
CA THR A 148 -7.77 -5.09 -2.91
C THR A 148 -6.47 -5.88 -2.92
N VAL A 149 -5.85 -6.03 -4.09
CA VAL A 149 -4.63 -6.81 -4.26
C VAL A 149 -3.55 -5.95 -4.91
N PHE A 150 -2.49 -5.65 -4.17
CA PHE A 150 -1.27 -5.12 -4.76
C PHE A 150 -0.57 -6.23 -5.53
N THR A 151 -0.33 -6.00 -6.82
CA THR A 151 0.11 -7.02 -7.76
C THR A 151 1.23 -6.51 -8.66
N ASP A 152 2.05 -7.46 -9.11
CA ASP A 152 3.18 -7.27 -10.00
C ASP A 152 3.01 -8.22 -11.21
N ALA A 153 3.38 -7.75 -12.40
CA ALA A 153 3.39 -8.50 -13.65
C ALA A 153 4.37 -9.70 -13.63
N GLU A 154 5.55 -9.48 -13.09
CA GLU A 154 6.68 -10.43 -13.07
C GLU A 154 6.65 -11.36 -11.85
N CYS A 155 5.73 -11.15 -10.90
CA CYS A 155 5.60 -11.99 -9.71
C CYS A 155 4.88 -13.33 -10.02
N GLY A 156 5.58 -14.45 -9.83
CA GLY A 156 5.01 -15.80 -10.03
C GLY A 156 3.72 -16.06 -9.23
N TYR A 157 3.67 -15.67 -7.95
CA TYR A 157 2.45 -15.81 -7.15
C TYR A 157 1.32 -14.87 -7.58
N CYS A 158 1.62 -13.69 -8.14
CA CYS A 158 0.62 -12.81 -8.74
C CYS A 158 0.00 -13.42 -10.00
N ARG A 159 0.83 -14.10 -10.81
CA ARG A 159 0.39 -14.87 -11.98
C ARG A 159 -0.47 -16.05 -11.55
N LYS A 160 -0.06 -16.79 -10.52
CA LYS A 160 -0.83 -17.89 -9.93
C LYS A 160 -2.20 -17.43 -9.41
N LEU A 161 -2.24 -16.38 -8.59
CA LEU A 161 -3.49 -15.77 -8.13
C LEU A 161 -4.39 -15.42 -9.32
N HIS A 162 -3.84 -14.79 -10.36
CA HIS A 162 -4.65 -14.37 -11.51
C HIS A 162 -5.11 -15.54 -12.39
N SER A 163 -4.35 -16.63 -12.48
CA SER A 163 -4.78 -17.85 -13.20
C SER A 163 -6.05 -18.46 -12.59
N GLU A 164 -6.32 -18.16 -11.32
CA GLU A 164 -7.49 -18.64 -10.58
C GLU A 164 -8.58 -17.55 -10.42
N ILE A 165 -8.47 -16.42 -11.14
CA ILE A 165 -9.37 -15.25 -10.96
C ILE A 165 -10.86 -15.62 -11.11
N ALA A 166 -11.18 -16.53 -12.02
CA ALA A 166 -12.53 -17.03 -12.22
C ALA A 166 -13.04 -17.84 -11.01
N GLU A 167 -12.17 -18.59 -10.32
CA GLU A 167 -12.55 -19.33 -9.11
C GLU A 167 -12.80 -18.37 -7.94
N TYR A 168 -11.97 -17.33 -7.73
CA TYR A 168 -12.28 -16.30 -6.73
C TYR A 168 -13.66 -15.67 -6.99
N ASN A 169 -13.97 -15.34 -8.24
CA ASN A 169 -15.28 -14.80 -8.59
C ASN A 169 -16.41 -15.81 -8.34
N ARG A 170 -16.23 -17.11 -8.64
CA ARG A 170 -17.20 -18.17 -8.30
C ARG A 170 -17.43 -18.28 -6.78
N GLN A 171 -16.40 -18.07 -5.98
CA GLN A 171 -16.49 -18.02 -4.51
C GLN A 171 -17.19 -16.75 -3.99
N GLY A 172 -17.62 -15.84 -4.87
CA GLY A 172 -18.26 -14.57 -4.52
C GLY A 172 -17.28 -13.46 -4.18
N ILE A 173 -16.00 -13.57 -4.57
CA ILE A 173 -14.96 -12.60 -4.22
C ILE A 173 -14.66 -11.72 -5.45
N ALA A 174 -14.88 -10.42 -5.33
CA ALA A 174 -14.34 -9.42 -6.25
C ALA A 174 -12.89 -9.10 -5.89
N VAL A 175 -12.04 -9.03 -6.91
CA VAL A 175 -10.61 -8.72 -6.78
C VAL A 175 -10.33 -7.42 -7.51
N GLU A 176 -9.85 -6.43 -6.77
CA GLU A 176 -9.45 -5.12 -7.29
C GLU A 176 -7.93 -5.01 -7.29
N TYR A 177 -7.31 -5.01 -8.45
CA TYR A 177 -5.86 -4.91 -8.55
C TYR A 177 -5.37 -3.47 -8.49
N LEU A 178 -4.27 -3.30 -7.75
CA LEU A 178 -3.42 -2.12 -7.74
C LEU A 178 -2.00 -2.52 -8.15
N ALA A 179 -1.33 -1.65 -8.88
CA ALA A 179 0.03 -1.90 -9.35
C ALA A 179 1.05 -1.73 -8.23
N PHE A 180 1.95 -2.70 -8.11
CA PHE A 180 3.13 -2.64 -7.26
C PHE A 180 4.31 -3.31 -7.98
N PRO A 181 4.98 -2.60 -8.91
CA PRO A 181 6.16 -3.16 -9.58
C PRO A 181 7.30 -3.31 -8.58
N ARG A 182 7.62 -4.55 -8.18
CA ARG A 182 8.57 -4.81 -7.08
C ARG A 182 9.98 -4.38 -7.42
N MET A 183 10.32 -4.33 -8.70
CA MET A 183 11.61 -3.84 -9.16
C MET A 183 11.75 -2.31 -9.02
N GLY A 184 10.67 -1.62 -8.69
CA GLY A 184 10.66 -0.18 -8.44
C GLY A 184 10.34 0.64 -9.69
N LEU A 185 10.24 1.95 -9.48
CA LEU A 185 9.91 2.92 -10.53
C LEU A 185 11.01 3.00 -11.59
N GLY A 186 10.63 3.24 -12.85
CA GLY A 186 11.56 3.38 -13.98
C GLY A 186 12.08 2.06 -14.56
N THR A 187 11.77 0.92 -13.95
CA THR A 187 12.15 -0.41 -14.46
C THR A 187 11.24 -0.92 -15.57
N GLU A 188 11.64 -2.00 -16.24
CA GLU A 188 10.80 -2.66 -17.25
C GLU A 188 9.49 -3.19 -16.68
N ASP A 189 9.50 -3.71 -15.45
CA ASP A 189 8.29 -4.12 -14.72
C ASP A 189 7.33 -2.94 -14.53
N TYR A 190 7.84 -1.78 -14.09
CA TYR A 190 7.05 -0.55 -14.01
C TYR A 190 6.46 -0.15 -15.37
N LYS A 191 7.25 -0.17 -16.45
CA LYS A 191 6.77 0.17 -17.81
C LYS A 191 5.69 -0.80 -18.30
N LYS A 192 5.81 -2.09 -17.98
CA LYS A 192 4.77 -3.11 -18.27
C LYS A 192 3.48 -2.78 -17.52
N MET A 193 3.57 -2.47 -16.22
CA MET A 193 2.41 -2.09 -15.42
C MET A 193 1.74 -0.79 -15.92
N VAL A 194 2.53 0.21 -16.34
CA VAL A 194 2.00 1.42 -17.00
C VAL A 194 1.28 1.06 -18.29
N SER A 195 1.85 0.19 -19.12
CA SER A 195 1.22 -0.22 -20.39
C SER A 195 -0.10 -0.95 -20.18
N VAL A 196 -0.22 -1.74 -19.11
CA VAL A 196 -1.49 -2.37 -18.68
C VAL A 196 -2.51 -1.31 -18.27
N TRP A 197 -2.12 -0.35 -17.43
CA TRP A 197 -3.02 0.72 -16.96
C TRP A 197 -3.41 1.71 -18.05
N CYS A 198 -2.62 1.82 -19.11
CA CYS A 198 -2.92 2.63 -20.29
C CYS A 198 -3.60 1.85 -21.42
N ALA A 199 -3.95 0.58 -21.22
CA ALA A 199 -4.68 -0.20 -22.21
C ALA A 199 -6.16 0.21 -22.26
N ALA A 200 -6.75 0.16 -23.46
CA ALA A 200 -8.19 0.37 -23.64
C ALA A 200 -9.02 -0.67 -22.88
N ASP A 201 -8.58 -1.94 -22.88
CA ASP A 201 -9.10 -2.98 -22.01
C ASP A 201 -8.02 -3.40 -21.00
N ARG A 202 -8.04 -2.74 -19.84
CA ARG A 202 -7.10 -2.98 -18.74
C ARG A 202 -7.19 -4.41 -18.20
N ARG A 203 -8.39 -5.02 -18.18
CA ARG A 203 -8.57 -6.40 -17.69
C ARG A 203 -7.88 -7.37 -18.63
N LYS A 204 -8.14 -7.26 -19.94
CA LYS A 204 -7.49 -8.09 -20.95
C LYS A 204 -5.97 -7.92 -20.91
N ALA A 205 -5.48 -6.67 -20.86
CA ALA A 205 -4.05 -6.39 -20.81
C ALA A 205 -3.37 -7.00 -19.57
N LEU A 206 -3.98 -6.90 -18.39
CA LEU A 206 -3.43 -7.51 -17.18
C LEU A 206 -3.39 -9.05 -17.29
N THR A 207 -4.44 -9.66 -17.84
CA THR A 207 -4.47 -11.11 -18.09
C THR A 207 -3.39 -11.54 -19.07
N GLU A 208 -3.15 -10.77 -20.13
CA GLU A 208 -2.12 -11.06 -21.14
C GLU A 208 -0.71 -10.99 -20.55
N VAL A 209 -0.37 -9.92 -19.82
CA VAL A 209 0.92 -9.80 -19.14
C VAL A 209 1.14 -10.90 -18.13
N LYS A 210 0.12 -11.24 -17.32
CA LYS A 210 0.24 -12.32 -16.33
C LYS A 210 0.32 -13.71 -16.99
N ALA A 211 -0.13 -13.87 -18.22
CA ALA A 211 0.10 -15.06 -19.03
C ALA A 211 1.52 -15.10 -19.63
N GLY A 212 2.33 -14.06 -19.47
CA GLY A 212 3.69 -13.95 -20.02
C GLY A 212 3.72 -13.41 -21.44
N ARG A 213 2.64 -12.78 -21.91
CA ARG A 213 2.63 -12.11 -23.22
C ARG A 213 3.15 -10.68 -23.06
N ASP A 214 3.90 -10.23 -24.06
CA ASP A 214 4.31 -8.85 -24.14
C ASP A 214 3.15 -7.96 -24.61
N LEU A 215 3.11 -6.75 -24.08
CA LEU A 215 2.19 -5.71 -24.53
C LEU A 215 2.94 -4.65 -25.30
N PRO A 216 2.30 -4.02 -26.31
CA PRO A 216 2.82 -2.80 -26.88
C PRO A 216 3.03 -1.75 -25.78
N ALA A 217 4.19 -1.09 -25.80
CA ALA A 217 4.48 -0.01 -24.88
C ALA A 217 3.43 1.11 -25.04
N ARG A 218 2.82 1.51 -23.93
CA ARG A 218 1.86 2.62 -23.89
C ARG A 218 2.21 3.58 -22.76
N GLN A 219 1.93 4.85 -22.99
CA GLN A 219 2.02 5.90 -21.99
C GLN A 219 0.75 6.73 -22.02
N CYS A 220 0.26 7.08 -20.83
CA CYS A 220 -0.89 7.92 -20.61
C CYS A 220 -0.78 8.54 -19.20
N PRO A 221 -1.54 9.58 -18.87
CA PRO A 221 -1.78 9.93 -17.47
C PRO A 221 -2.32 8.70 -16.73
N ASN A 222 -1.64 8.27 -15.68
CA ASN A 222 -1.96 7.06 -14.93
C ASN A 222 -1.55 7.21 -13.46
N THR A 223 -2.05 6.30 -12.61
CA THR A 223 -1.74 6.31 -11.17
C THR A 223 -0.79 5.21 -10.73
N VAL A 224 -0.04 4.55 -11.62
CA VAL A 224 0.82 3.40 -11.24
C VAL A 224 1.87 3.81 -10.20
N GLU A 225 2.47 4.98 -10.36
CA GLU A 225 3.44 5.52 -9.38
C GLU A 225 2.78 5.84 -8.03
N GLN A 226 1.57 6.41 -8.04
CA GLN A 226 0.79 6.67 -6.83
C GLN A 226 0.45 5.36 -6.11
N GLN A 227 -0.01 4.36 -6.85
CA GLN A 227 -0.35 3.03 -6.32
C GLN A 227 0.87 2.35 -5.70
N TYR A 228 2.03 2.44 -6.35
CA TYR A 228 3.29 1.93 -5.81
C TYR A 228 3.67 2.61 -4.49
N ARG A 229 3.62 3.95 -4.42
CA ARG A 229 3.92 4.70 -3.19
C ARG A 229 2.95 4.37 -2.05
N ILE A 230 1.66 4.28 -2.36
CA ILE A 230 0.64 3.86 -1.39
C ILE A 230 0.89 2.42 -0.93
N GLY A 231 1.30 1.53 -1.83
CA GLY A 231 1.71 0.17 -1.48
C GLY A 231 2.89 0.15 -0.51
N LEU A 232 3.90 1.00 -0.72
CA LEU A 232 5.04 1.12 0.22
C LEU A 232 4.55 1.56 1.60
N GLN A 233 3.70 2.58 1.67
CA GLN A 233 3.11 3.05 2.94
C GLN A 233 2.21 1.98 3.61
N ALA A 234 1.52 1.18 2.80
CA ALA A 234 0.68 0.07 3.29
C ALA A 234 1.47 -1.15 3.76
N GLY A 235 2.80 -1.16 3.62
CA GLY A 235 3.67 -2.25 4.04
C GLY A 235 3.85 -3.37 3.00
N VAL A 236 3.58 -3.09 1.72
CA VAL A 236 3.73 -4.06 0.62
C VAL A 236 5.20 -4.30 0.28
N GLY A 237 6.09 -3.35 0.58
CA GLY A 237 7.54 -3.52 0.37
C GLY A 237 8.13 -4.64 1.22
N GLU A 238 7.62 -4.81 2.44
CA GLU A 238 8.07 -5.80 3.42
C GLU A 238 7.37 -7.15 3.22
N THR A 239 6.08 -7.11 2.88
CA THR A 239 5.26 -8.31 2.74
C THR A 239 5.32 -8.93 1.33
N GLY A 240 5.69 -8.13 0.34
CA GLY A 240 5.82 -8.53 -1.05
C GLY A 240 4.48 -8.59 -1.79
N THR A 241 4.52 -9.12 -3.02
CA THR A 241 3.33 -9.30 -3.85
C THR A 241 3.04 -10.79 -4.10
N PRO A 242 1.77 -11.21 -4.22
CA PRO A 242 0.59 -10.38 -4.05
C PRO A 242 0.39 -10.04 -2.56
N THR A 243 -0.05 -8.82 -2.24
CA THR A 243 -0.57 -8.49 -0.90
C THR A 243 -2.07 -8.31 -0.99
N VAL A 244 -2.83 -9.09 -0.23
CA VAL A 244 -4.30 -9.09 -0.23
C VAL A 244 -4.82 -8.35 0.99
N LEU A 245 -5.59 -7.29 0.76
CA LEU A 245 -6.22 -6.46 1.79
C LEU A 245 -7.74 -6.53 1.69
N THR A 246 -8.43 -6.59 2.83
CA THR A 246 -9.88 -6.38 2.89
C THR A 246 -10.24 -4.92 2.69
N ALA A 247 -11.54 -4.64 2.48
CA ALA A 247 -12.04 -3.26 2.45
C ALA A 247 -11.75 -2.46 3.73
N ASP A 248 -11.62 -3.14 4.87
CA ASP A 248 -11.29 -2.54 6.16
C ASP A 248 -9.77 -2.42 6.41
N GLY A 249 -8.95 -2.81 5.42
CA GLY A 249 -7.49 -2.71 5.48
C GLY A 249 -6.79 -3.88 6.18
N VAL A 250 -7.52 -4.91 6.60
CA VAL A 250 -6.94 -6.13 7.18
C VAL A 250 -6.15 -6.87 6.10
N GLN A 251 -4.89 -7.22 6.39
CA GLN A 251 -4.07 -8.00 5.48
C GLN A 251 -4.34 -9.49 5.67
N LEU A 252 -4.77 -10.15 4.60
CA LEU A 252 -5.03 -11.59 4.56
C LEU A 252 -3.79 -12.41 4.19
N GLY A 253 -2.66 -11.73 3.94
CA GLY A 253 -1.39 -12.33 3.61
C GLY A 253 -1.04 -12.21 2.13
N GLY A 254 -0.28 -13.20 1.67
CA GLY A 254 0.22 -13.31 0.30
C GLY A 254 -0.78 -13.92 -0.68
N TYR A 255 -0.31 -14.83 -1.52
CA TYR A 255 -1.20 -15.71 -2.28
C TYR A 255 -1.94 -16.66 -1.33
N LEU A 256 -3.27 -16.70 -1.44
CA LEU A 256 -4.13 -17.67 -0.78
C LEU A 256 -5.03 -18.31 -1.84
N PRO A 257 -5.10 -19.65 -1.93
CA PRO A 257 -6.04 -20.30 -2.83
C PRO A 257 -7.49 -19.81 -2.60
N PRO A 258 -8.36 -19.78 -3.64
CA PRO A 258 -9.70 -19.20 -3.56
C PRO A 258 -10.54 -19.67 -2.36
N ALA A 259 -10.56 -20.97 -2.07
CA ALA A 259 -11.30 -21.52 -0.93
C ALA A 259 -10.76 -21.03 0.43
N ARG A 260 -9.43 -20.91 0.57
CA ARG A 260 -8.79 -20.40 1.80
C ARG A 260 -9.00 -18.91 1.97
N LEU A 261 -8.96 -18.15 0.88
CA LEU A 261 -9.30 -16.73 0.92
C LEU A 261 -10.76 -16.54 1.34
N ARG A 262 -11.68 -17.35 0.79
CA ARG A 262 -13.09 -17.34 1.18
C ARG A 262 -13.29 -17.67 2.66
N GLU A 263 -12.63 -18.70 3.16
CA GLU A 263 -12.66 -19.10 4.58
C GLU A 263 -12.19 -17.95 5.48
N ALA A 264 -11.06 -17.32 5.15
CA ALA A 264 -10.54 -16.19 5.93
C ALA A 264 -11.52 -15.00 5.97
N LEU A 265 -12.15 -14.69 4.83
CA LEU A 265 -13.17 -13.62 4.74
C LEU A 265 -14.45 -13.97 5.51
N ASP A 266 -14.89 -15.22 5.48
CA ASP A 266 -16.04 -15.69 6.24
C ASP A 266 -15.77 -15.59 7.75
N SER A 267 -14.57 -15.98 8.21
CA SER A 267 -14.15 -15.88 9.62
C SER A 267 -14.12 -14.42 10.11
N LEU A 268 -13.49 -13.51 9.37
CA LEU A 268 -13.46 -12.09 9.73
C LEU A 268 -14.87 -11.49 9.80
N ALA A 269 -15.75 -11.85 8.86
CA ALA A 269 -17.14 -11.39 8.87
C ALA A 269 -17.93 -11.91 10.09
N ALA A 270 -17.63 -13.14 10.56
CA ALA A 270 -18.23 -13.69 11.77
C ALA A 270 -17.72 -12.97 13.03
N GLU A 271 -16.42 -12.70 13.12
CA GLU A 271 -15.79 -11.96 14.22
C GLU A 271 -16.35 -10.54 14.34
N ALA A 272 -16.48 -9.82 13.21
CA ALA A 272 -17.06 -8.47 13.19
C ALA A 272 -18.51 -8.45 13.70
N LYS A 273 -19.32 -9.46 13.34
CA LYS A 273 -20.70 -9.60 13.83
C LYS A 273 -20.74 -9.91 15.32
N GLY A 274 -19.87 -10.79 15.81
CA GLY A 274 -19.75 -11.10 17.23
C GLY A 274 -19.36 -9.89 18.06
N ALA A 275 -18.40 -9.09 17.57
CA ALA A 275 -17.98 -7.85 18.22
C ALA A 275 -19.09 -6.79 18.26
N ALA A 276 -19.87 -6.63 17.17
CA ALA A 276 -21.00 -5.70 17.13
C ALA A 276 -22.12 -6.07 18.10
N GLN A 277 -22.33 -7.37 18.36
CA GLN A 277 -23.33 -7.87 19.31
C GLN A 277 -22.90 -7.76 20.77
N GLN A 278 -21.59 -7.62 21.03
CA GLN A 278 -21.01 -7.51 22.38
C GLN A 278 -20.71 -6.07 22.80
N ALA A 279 -20.91 -5.08 21.92
CA ALA A 279 -20.81 -3.67 22.30
C ALA A 279 -21.86 -3.36 23.38
N PRO A 280 -21.48 -2.86 24.57
CA PRO A 280 -22.42 -2.62 25.64
C PRO A 280 -23.42 -1.55 25.19
N THR A 281 -24.69 -1.93 25.05
CA THR A 281 -25.80 -0.99 25.07
C THR A 281 -25.71 -0.24 26.40
N GLY A 282 -25.33 1.03 26.32
CA GLY A 282 -25.19 1.90 27.48
C GLY A 282 -26.54 2.08 28.18
N ALA A 283 -26.90 1.14 29.05
CA ALA A 283 -27.81 1.39 30.14
C ALA A 283 -26.95 1.83 31.32
N ALA A 284 -26.90 3.15 31.53
CA ALA A 284 -26.40 3.73 32.76
C ALA A 284 -27.13 3.09 33.93
N ARG A 285 -26.43 2.23 34.69
CA ARG A 285 -26.91 1.80 36.00
C ARG A 285 -26.79 3.01 36.93
N PRO A 286 -27.88 3.50 37.54
CA PRO A 286 -27.78 4.57 38.52
C PRO A 286 -26.96 4.07 39.71
N VAL A 287 -25.93 4.84 40.06
CA VAL A 287 -25.14 4.63 41.27
C VAL A 287 -26.06 4.91 42.45
N PRO A 288 -26.24 3.98 43.40
CA PRO A 288 -26.99 4.27 44.62
C PRO A 288 -26.20 5.31 45.43
N ALA A 289 -26.87 6.42 45.76
CA ALA A 289 -26.32 7.45 46.60
C ALA A 289 -25.94 6.84 47.97
N ALA A 290 -24.66 6.97 48.33
CA ALA A 290 -24.21 6.75 49.69
C ALA A 290 -24.78 7.87 50.57
N GLY A 291 -25.84 7.57 51.30
CA GLY A 291 -26.31 8.39 52.41
C GLY A 291 -25.43 8.14 53.63
N GLY A 292 -24.72 9.18 54.07
CA GLY A 292 -24.00 9.21 55.34
C GLY A 292 -24.58 10.29 56.25
N ALA A 293 -24.60 9.95 57.55
CA ALA A 293 -25.05 10.69 58.73
C ALA A 293 -26.57 10.75 58.97
#